data_AF-A0A6L4X1Q1-F1
#
_entry.id   AF-A0A6L4X1Q1-F1
#
_cell.length_a   1.000
_cell.length_b   1.000
_cell.length_c   1.000
_cell.angle_alpha   90.00
_cell.angle_beta   90.00
_cell.angle_gamma   90.00
#
_symmetry.space_group_name_H-M   'P 1'
#
loop_
_entity.id
_entity.type
_entity.pdbx_description
1 polymer ?
#
loop_
_entity_poly.entity_id
_entity_poly.type
_entity_poly.pdbx_seq_one_letter_code
_entity_poly.pdbx_strand_id
1 'polypeptide(L)'
;MTTTANWSDLDLSTIDLSHLDLSFVDRIVLWYGTLPSAAQTLLTVAVGAAIAYVVFRIVIKLIKGIIMSVIAAVLAFLLTTVPGNLLLSQAFDRVEQQITTSINQ
;
A
#
# COMPACT_ATOMS: atom_id res chain seq x y z
N MET A 1 -39.31 -31.41 4.50
CA MET A 1 -40.01 -30.20 4.03
C MET A 1 -39.21 -29.00 4.50
N THR A 2 -38.38 -28.44 3.63
CA THR A 2 -37.50 -27.30 3.91
C THR A 2 -38.23 -26.02 3.50
N THR A 3 -38.71 -25.26 4.48
CA THR A 3 -39.32 -23.95 4.27
C THR A 3 -38.23 -22.96 3.86
N THR A 4 -38.13 -22.67 2.57
CA THR A 4 -37.36 -21.52 2.08
C THR A 4 -38.15 -20.26 2.44
N ALA A 5 -37.70 -19.53 3.46
CA ALA A 5 -38.26 -18.23 3.78
C ALA A 5 -38.12 -17.30 2.57
N ASN A 6 -39.24 -16.86 2.01
CA ASN A 6 -39.30 -16.00 0.84
C ASN A 6 -39.26 -14.54 1.30
N TRP A 7 -38.07 -13.95 1.28
CA TRP A 7 -37.80 -12.62 1.84
C TRP A 7 -38.38 -11.47 1.02
N SER A 8 -38.86 -11.72 -0.21
CA SER A 8 -39.50 -10.73 -1.07
C SER A 8 -40.92 -10.36 -0.64
N ASP A 9 -41.56 -11.18 0.19
CA ASP A 9 -42.95 -10.98 0.64
C ASP A 9 -43.02 -10.29 2.02
N LEU A 10 -41.87 -9.94 2.61
CA LEU A 10 -41.82 -9.18 3.86
C LEU A 10 -41.94 -7.68 3.55
N ASP A 11 -43.16 -7.18 3.68
CA ASP A 11 -43.47 -5.76 3.57
C ASP A 11 -42.94 -4.99 4.78
N LEU A 12 -41.69 -4.52 4.66
CA LEU A 12 -40.98 -3.72 5.67
C LEU A 12 -41.63 -2.36 5.94
N SER A 13 -42.58 -1.91 5.10
CA SER A 13 -43.31 -0.67 5.32
C SER A 13 -44.42 -0.80 6.38
N THR A 14 -44.85 -2.03 6.63
CA THR A 14 -45.90 -2.38 7.60
C THR A 14 -45.32 -2.80 8.96
N ILE A 15 -44.02 -3.12 9.02
CA ILE A 15 -43.32 -3.47 10.26
C ILE A 15 -42.98 -2.18 11.01
N ASP A 16 -43.51 -2.02 12.22
CA ASP A 16 -43.20 -0.90 13.10
C ASP A 16 -41.77 -1.03 13.66
N LEU A 17 -40.81 -0.55 12.88
CA LEU A 17 -39.39 -0.50 13.21
C LEU A 17 -39.05 0.61 14.22
N SER A 18 -40.03 1.41 14.67
CA SER A 18 -39.81 2.50 15.62
C SER A 18 -39.58 2.01 17.06
N HIS A 19 -39.95 0.76 17.35
CA HIS A 19 -39.78 0.11 18.65
C HIS A 19 -38.52 -0.76 18.75
N LEU A 20 -37.77 -0.91 17.66
CA LEU A 20 -36.45 -1.55 17.68
C LEU A 20 -35.40 -0.44 17.80
N ASP A 21 -34.59 -0.49 18.86
CA ASP A 21 -33.43 0.39 19.06
C ASP A 21 -32.34 -0.01 18.03
N LEU A 22 -32.64 0.23 16.76
CA LEU A 22 -31.83 -0.21 15.63
C LEU A 22 -30.55 0.61 15.65
N SER A 23 -29.43 -0.11 15.78
CA SER A 23 -28.12 0.44 15.53
C SER A 23 -28.10 1.15 14.18
N PHE A 24 -27.36 2.25 14.07
CA PHE A 24 -27.15 2.97 12.81
C PHE A 24 -26.79 2.04 11.65
N VAL A 25 -26.06 0.96 11.96
CA VAL A 25 -25.68 -0.09 10.99
C VAL A 25 -26.89 -0.87 10.49
N ASP A 26 -27.80 -1.29 11.37
CA ASP A 26 -28.97 -2.09 10.99
C ASP A 26 -29.92 -1.29 10.08
N ARG A 27 -30.04 0.02 10.33
CA ARG A 27 -30.82 0.93 9.47
C ARG A 27 -30.22 1.07 8.06
N ILE A 28 -28.89 1.09 7.95
CA ILE A 28 -28.20 1.12 6.66
C ILE A 28 -28.41 -0.20 5.90
N VAL A 29 -28.32 -1.33 6.60
CA VAL A 29 -28.51 -2.65 5.99
C VAL A 29 -29.93 -2.80 5.45
N LEU A 30 -30.94 -2.37 6.22
CA LEU A 30 -32.33 -2.39 5.78
C LEU A 30 -32.54 -1.51 4.54
N TRP A 31 -32.01 -0.29 4.54
CA TRP A 31 -32.09 0.59 3.37
C TRP A 31 -31.40 -0.02 2.14
N TYR A 32 -30.19 -0.56 2.31
CA TYR A 32 -29.46 -1.24 1.24
C TYR A 32 -30.24 -2.42 0.67
N GLY A 33 -30.90 -3.22 1.52
CA GLY A 33 -31.73 -4.35 1.12
C GLY A 33 -32.96 -3.97 0.31
N THR A 34 -33.50 -2.75 0.50
CA THR A 34 -34.65 -2.25 -0.28
C THR A 34 -34.30 -1.74 -1.68
N LEU A 35 -33.01 -1.60 -2.00
CA LEU A 35 -32.58 -1.13 -3.32
C LEU A 35 -32.73 -2.22 -4.40
N PRO A 36 -33.07 -1.86 -5.65
CA PRO A 36 -33.02 -2.79 -6.79
C PRO A 36 -31.61 -3.37 -6.97
N SER A 37 -31.51 -4.62 -7.44
CA SER A 37 -30.24 -5.37 -7.57
C SER A 37 -29.15 -4.63 -8.37
N ALA A 38 -29.54 -3.89 -9.41
CA ALA A 38 -28.64 -3.05 -10.19
C ALA A 38 -28.02 -1.92 -9.36
N ALA A 39 -28.82 -1.26 -8.51
CA ALA A 39 -28.36 -0.17 -7.65
C ALA A 39 -27.45 -0.70 -6.52
N GLN A 40 -27.77 -1.85 -5.95
CA GLN A 40 -26.93 -2.53 -4.95
C GLN A 40 -25.54 -2.87 -5.51
N THR A 41 -25.50 -3.42 -6.72
CA THR A 41 -24.25 -3.77 -7.40
C THR A 41 -23.41 -2.52 -7.67
N LEU A 42 -24.03 -1.46 -8.20
CA LEU A 42 -23.35 -0.21 -8.49
C LEU A 42 -22.79 0.42 -7.21
N LEU A 43 -23.55 0.41 -6.12
CA LEU A 43 -23.11 0.94 -4.84
C LEU A 43 -21.93 0.13 -4.28
N THR A 44 -22.02 -1.21 -4.32
CA THR A 44 -20.94 -2.09 -3.85
C THR A 44 -19.65 -1.85 -4.63
N VAL A 45 -19.73 -1.75 -5.95
CA VAL A 45 -18.56 -1.46 -6.80
C VAL A 45 -18.01 -0.07 -6.50
N ALA A 46 -18.86 0.95 -6.36
CA ALA A 46 -18.43 2.31 -6.05
C ALA A 46 -17.71 2.40 -4.69
N VAL A 47 -18.27 1.78 -3.65
CA VAL A 47 -17.66 1.73 -2.31
C VAL A 47 -16.34 0.96 -2.35
N GLY A 48 -16.32 -0.20 -3.01
CA GLY A 48 -15.09 -0.98 -3.20
C GLY A 48 -14.01 -0.20 -3.93
N ALA A 49 -14.36 0.50 -5.01
CA ALA A 49 -13.43 1.34 -5.77
C ALA A 49 -12.91 2.52 -4.93
N ALA A 50 -13.76 3.17 -4.14
CA ALA A 50 -13.36 4.26 -3.25
C ALA A 50 -12.34 3.79 -2.20
N ILE A 51 -12.61 2.65 -1.53
CA ILE A 51 -11.69 2.06 -0.55
C ILE A 51 -10.38 1.65 -1.23
N ALA A 52 -10.47 0.97 -2.36
CA ALA A 52 -9.30 0.54 -3.14
C ALA A 52 -8.42 1.73 -3.54
N TYR A 53 -9.02 2.84 -3.98
CA TYR A 53 -8.30 4.06 -4.31
C TYR A 53 -7.53 4.64 -3.11
N VAL A 54 -8.16 4.68 -1.92
CA VAL A 54 -7.51 5.17 -0.70
C VAL A 54 -6.31 4.28 -0.34
N VAL A 55 -6.48 2.96 -0.35
CA VAL A 55 -5.40 2.01 -0.07
C VAL A 55 -4.27 2.14 -1.10
N PHE A 56 -4.61 2.18 -2.39
CA PHE A 56 -3.65 2.34 -3.48
C PHE A 56 -2.82 3.63 -3.34
N ARG A 57 -3.47 4.73 -2.93
CA ARG A 57 -2.80 6.01 -2.69
C ARG A 57 -1.76 5.92 -1.55
N ILE A 58 -2.04 5.13 -0.51
CA ILE A 58 -1.09 4.88 0.58
C ILE A 58 0.11 4.07 0.06
N VAL A 59 -0.16 3.02 -0.71
CA VAL A 59 0.88 2.16 -1.30
C VAL A 59 1.82 2.97 -2.21
N ILE A 60 1.28 3.86 -3.06
CA ILE A 60 2.12 4.73 -3.91
C ILE A 60 3.06 5.61 -3.07
N LYS A 61 2.56 6.19 -1.97
CA LYS A 61 3.39 7.00 -1.08
C LYS A 61 4.51 6.18 -0.46
N LEU A 62 4.23 4.95 -0.07
CA LEU A 62 5.23 4.02 0.48
C LEU A 62 6.30 3.68 -0.56
N ILE A 63 5.90 3.28 -1.77
CA ILE A 63 6.82 2.95 -2.87
C ILE A 63 7.72 4.15 -3.19
N LYS A 64 7.16 5.37 -3.24
CA LYS A 64 7.94 6.59 -3.45
C LYS A 64 9.02 6.77 -2.39
N GLY A 65 8.69 6.53 -1.11
CA GLY A 65 9.67 6.55 -0.02
C GLY A 65 10.78 5.52 -0.18
N ILE A 66 10.42 4.29 -0.57
CA ILE A 66 11.38 3.21 -0.83
C ILE A 66 12.34 3.61 -1.95
N ILE A 67 11.83 4.07 -3.10
CA ILE A 67 12.68 4.50 -4.22
C ILE A 67 13.63 5.61 -3.78
N MET A 68 13.14 6.59 -3.03
CA MET A 68 13.96 7.69 -2.53
C MET A 68 15.06 7.19 -1.58
N SER A 69 14.75 6.21 -0.73
CA SER A 69 15.74 5.59 0.17
C SER A 69 16.83 4.84 -0.59
N VAL A 70 16.48 4.13 -1.66
CA VAL A 70 17.44 3.42 -2.52
C VAL A 70 18.35 4.42 -3.22
N ILE A 71 17.78 5.49 -3.80
CA ILE A 71 18.58 6.55 -4.44
C ILE A 71 19.53 7.18 -3.43
N ALA A 72 19.05 7.52 -2.24
CA ALA A 72 19.89 8.09 -1.17
C ALA A 72 21.02 7.13 -0.76
N ALA A 73 20.74 5.83 -0.62
CA ALA A 73 21.74 4.82 -0.30
C ALA A 73 22.81 4.71 -1.40
N VAL A 74 22.41 4.68 -2.67
CA VAL A 74 23.35 4.65 -3.81
C VAL A 74 24.19 5.92 -3.85
N LEU A 75 23.59 7.10 -3.66
CA LEU A 75 24.33 8.37 -3.62
C LEU A 75 25.35 8.40 -2.49
N ALA A 76 24.96 7.99 -1.28
CA ALA A 76 25.86 7.92 -0.13
C ALA A 76 27.01 6.93 -0.37
N PHE A 77 26.70 5.77 -0.97
CA PHE A 77 27.70 4.78 -1.36
C PHE A 77 28.68 5.33 -2.39
N LEU A 78 28.21 5.98 -3.45
CA LEU A 78 29.05 6.56 -4.49
C LEU A 78 29.92 7.71 -3.95
N LEU A 79 29.36 8.59 -3.11
CA LEU A 79 30.11 9.64 -2.44
C LEU A 79 31.25 9.10 -1.57
N THR A 80 31.04 7.95 -0.94
CA THR A 80 32.03 7.33 -0.04
C THR A 80 33.06 6.48 -0.79
N THR A 81 32.67 5.81 -1.86
CA THR A 81 33.54 4.86 -2.59
C THR A 81 34.52 5.51 -3.55
N VAL A 82 34.19 6.66 -4.16
CA VAL A 82 35.10 7.39 -5.06
C VAL A 82 36.43 7.78 -4.37
N PRO A 83 36.45 8.43 -3.18
CA PRO A 83 37.70 8.72 -2.49
C PRO A 83 38.39 7.45 -1.96
N GLY A 84 37.64 6.43 -1.55
CA GLY A 84 38.20 5.15 -1.10
C GLY A 84 39.05 4.45 -2.18
N ASN A 85 38.60 4.46 -3.43
CA ASN A 85 39.36 3.90 -4.56
C ASN A 85 40.66 4.70 -4.84
N LEU A 86 40.61 6.03 -4.70
CA LEU A 86 41.78 6.90 -4.90
C LEU A 86 42.85 6.69 -3.82
N LEU A 87 42.44 6.46 -2.57
CA LEU A 87 43.37 6.15 -1.48
C LEU A 87 44.10 4.83 -1.70
N LEU A 88 43.41 3.82 -2.23
CA LEU A 88 44.03 2.52 -2.57
C LEU A 88 45.02 2.65 -3.74
N SER A 89 44.67 3.43 -4.78
CA SER A 89 45.59 3.70 -5.89
C SER A 89 46.86 4.41 -5.40
N GLN A 90 46.73 5.43 -4.56
CA GLN A 90 47.88 6.15 -4.02
C GLN A 90 48.72 5.29 -3.06
N ALA A 91 48.09 4.43 -2.28
CA ALA A 91 48.80 3.49 -1.43
C ALA A 91 49.56 2.44 -2.26
N PHE A 92 48.96 1.97 -3.35
CA PHE A 92 49.60 1.06 -4.30
C PHE A 92 50.83 1.71 -4.96
N ASP A 93 50.68 2.93 -5.49
CA ASP A 93 51.78 3.68 -6.11
C ASP A 93 52.97 3.85 -5.14
N ARG A 94 52.70 4.12 -3.86
CA ARG A 94 53.74 4.24 -2.82
C ARG A 94 54.43 2.92 -2.50
N VAL A 95 53.72 1.80 -2.57
CA VAL A 95 54.29 0.47 -2.32
C VAL A 95 55.14 0.04 -3.51
N GLU A 96 54.65 0.23 -4.74
CA GLU A 96 55.40 -0.08 -5.96
C GLU A 96 56.72 0.71 -6.00
N GLN A 97 56.67 2.00 -5.69
CA GLN A 97 57.85 2.85 -5.66
C GLN A 97 58.88 2.44 -4.58
N GLN A 98 58.43 2.00 -3.41
CA GLN A 98 59.32 1.44 -2.38
C GLN A 98 59.98 0.14 -2.84
N ILE A 99 59.23 -0.74 -3.49
CA ILE A 99 59.75 -2.02 -4.00
C ILE A 99 60.80 -1.75 -5.08
N THR A 100 60.51 -0.91 -6.08
CA THR A 100 61.46 -0.56 -7.14
C THR A 100 62.74 0.06 -6.58
N THR A 101 62.63 0.95 -5.58
CA THR A 101 63.80 1.59 -4.97
C THR A 101 64.65 0.58 -4.18
N SER A 102 64.03 -0.40 -3.51
CA SER A 102 64.73 -1.45 -2.78
C SER A 102 65.40 -2.52 -3.66
N ILE A 103 64.91 -2.72 -4.89
CA ILE A 103 65.49 -3.68 -5.85
C ILE A 103 66.63 -3.06 -6.65
N ASN A 104 66.62 -1.74 -6.84
CA ASN A 104 67.63 -1.01 -7.63
C ASN A 104 68.85 -0.56 -6.78
N GLN A 105 68.96 -1.07 -5.56
CA GLN A 105 70.02 -0.82 -4.59
C GLN A 105 70.84 -2.10 -4.39
#